data_AF-A0A961V6Y4-F1
#
_entry.id   AF-A0A961V6Y4-F1
#
_cell.length_a   1.000
_cell.length_b   1.000
_cell.length_c   1.000
_cell.angle_alpha   90.00
_cell.angle_beta   90.00
_cell.angle_gamma   90.00
#
_symmetry.space_group_name_H-M   'P 1'
#
loop_
_entity.id
_entity.type
_entity.pdbx_description
1 polymer ?
#
loop_
_entity_poly.entity_id
_entity_poly.type
_entity_poly.pdbx_seq_one_letter_code
_entity_poly.pdbx_strand_id
1 'polypeptide(L)' 'LTEAAVNGKVDPLEGLKENIIVGRLIPAGTGGTINRIRQVATHRDDLIVEERRRSSALSGGEEAEDVVELTGAAE' A
#
# COMPACT_ATOMS: atom_id res chain seq x y z
N LEU A 1 17.65 -25.68 15.44
CA LEU A 1 16.26 -25.98 15.03
C LEU A 1 15.37 -26.25 16.23
N THR A 2 15.74 -27.17 17.13
CA THR A 2 14.99 -27.51 18.35
C THR A 2 14.68 -26.30 19.24
N GLU A 3 15.67 -25.45 19.53
CA GLU A 3 15.44 -24.24 20.34
C GLU A 3 14.54 -23.21 19.64
N ALA A 4 14.65 -23.09 18.33
CA ALA A 4 13.80 -22.20 17.54
C ALA A 4 12.35 -22.72 17.50
N ALA A 5 12.15 -24.04 17.37
CA ALA A 5 10.84 -24.67 17.35
C ALA A 5 10.13 -24.59 18.71
N VAL A 6 10.85 -24.87 19.81
CA VAL A 6 10.28 -24.80 21.17
C VAL A 6 9.90 -23.37 21.55
N ASN A 7 10.70 -22.37 21.14
CA ASN A 7 10.42 -20.96 21.41
C ASN A 7 9.55 -20.28 20.34
N GLY A 8 9.09 -21.01 19.31
CA GLY A 8 8.29 -20.44 18.22
C GLY A 8 8.97 -19.30 17.47
N LYS A 9 10.30 -19.32 17.33
CA LYS A 9 11.07 -18.25 16.66
C LYS A 9 10.70 -18.19 15.17
N VAL A 10 10.35 -16.99 14.70
CA VAL A 10 10.05 -16.72 13.29
C VAL A 10 11.28 -16.06 12.64
N ASP A 11 11.63 -16.53 11.44
CA ASP A 11 12.70 -15.95 10.64
C ASP A 11 12.12 -14.85 9.72
N PRO A 12 12.55 -13.59 9.85
CA PRO A 12 12.05 -12.48 9.04
C PRO A 12 12.58 -12.48 7.60
N LEU A 13 13.57 -13.34 7.28
CA LEU A 13 14.14 -13.52 5.94
C LEU A 13 14.76 -12.21 5.42
N GLU A 14 15.47 -11.51 6.29
CA GLU A 14 16.16 -10.26 5.93
C GLU A 14 17.56 -10.55 5.37
N GLY A 15 18.12 -11.72 5.67
CA GLY A 15 19.48 -12.11 5.29
C GLY A 15 19.60 -12.72 3.90
N LEU A 16 20.83 -12.73 3.38
CA LEU A 16 21.15 -13.35 2.10
C LEU A 16 20.92 -14.87 2.14
N LYS A 17 21.47 -15.54 3.17
CA LYS A 17 21.45 -17.00 3.29
C LYS A 17 20.03 -17.55 3.38
N GLU A 18 19.19 -16.93 4.20
CA GLU A 18 17.81 -17.37 4.45
C GLU A 18 16.99 -17.31 3.15
N ASN A 19 17.11 -16.22 2.39
CA ASN A 19 16.45 -16.08 1.09
C ASN A 19 16.97 -17.07 0.05
N ILE A 20 18.27 -17.36 0.03
CA ILE A 20 18.84 -18.40 -0.86
C ILE A 20 18.25 -19.77 -0.54
N ILE A 21 18.19 -20.13 0.75
CA ILE A 21 17.69 -21.44 1.18
C ILE A 21 16.21 -21.63 0.81
N VAL A 22 15.40 -20.58 0.93
CA VAL A 22 13.96 -20.66 0.63
C VAL A 22 13.64 -20.39 -0.86
N GLY A 23 14.61 -19.96 -1.67
CA GLY A 23 14.44 -19.72 -3.10
C GLY A 23 13.73 -18.41 -3.45
N ARG A 24 13.82 -17.40 -2.57
CA ARG A 24 13.29 -16.05 -2.81
C ARG A 24 14.38 -15.12 -3.36
N LEU A 25 13.96 -13.98 -3.89
CA LEU A 25 14.88 -12.95 -4.37
C LEU A 25 15.75 -12.43 -3.21
N ILE A 26 17.08 -12.49 -3.38
CA ILE A 26 18.03 -12.06 -2.34
C ILE A 26 18.09 -10.53 -2.19
N PRO A 27 18.39 -10.00 -0.99
CA PRO A 27 18.50 -8.57 -0.73
C PRO A 27 19.82 -7.95 -1.24
N ALA A 28 20.38 -8.47 -2.33
CA ALA A 28 21.65 -8.01 -2.90
C ALA A 28 21.57 -7.92 -4.43
N GLY A 29 22.47 -7.14 -5.03
CA GLY A 29 22.52 -6.92 -6.48
C GLY A 29 21.18 -6.45 -7.04
N THR A 30 20.74 -7.10 -8.12
CA THR A 30 19.44 -6.85 -8.77
C THR A 30 18.27 -7.03 -7.81
N GLY A 31 18.34 -8.01 -6.90
CA GLY A 31 17.28 -8.28 -5.95
C GLY A 31 17.06 -7.13 -4.95
N GLY A 32 18.14 -6.56 -4.42
CA GLY A 32 18.09 -5.37 -3.59
C GLY A 32 17.61 -4.12 -4.35
N THR A 33 18.01 -3.95 -5.60
CA THR A 33 17.53 -2.84 -6.44
C THR A 33 16.03 -2.92 -6.70
N ILE A 34 15.52 -4.10 -7.06
CA ILE A 34 14.07 -4.31 -7.24
C ILE A 34 13.32 -3.99 -5.94
N ASN A 35 13.86 -4.40 -4.79
CA ASN A 35 13.21 -4.13 -3.50
C ASN A 35 13.10 -2.62 -3.23
N ARG A 36 14.17 -1.85 -3.48
CA ARG A 36 14.14 -0.38 -3.37
C ARG A 36 13.12 0.26 -4.31
N ILE A 37 13.06 -0.20 -5.56
CA ILE A 37 12.10 0.33 -6.54
C ILE A 37 10.67 0.07 -6.06
N ARG A 38 10.39 -1.14 -5.56
CA ARG A 38 9.08 -1.48 -5.00
C ARG A 38 8.72 -0.59 -3.81
N GLN A 39 9.65 -0.34 -2.88
CA GLN A 39 9.42 0.55 -1.75
C GLN A 39 9.02 1.96 -2.19
N VAL A 40 9.71 2.52 -3.19
CA VAL A 40 9.37 3.84 -3.74
C VAL A 40 8.00 3.83 -4.42
N ALA A 41 7.68 2.77 -5.16
CA ALA A 41 6.37 2.62 -5.81
C ALA A 41 5.24 2.57 -4.77
N THR A 42 5.35 1.69 -3.77
CA THR A 42 4.37 1.58 -2.68
C THR A 42 4.19 2.90 -1.94
N HIS A 43 5.29 3.58 -1.60
CA HIS A 43 5.19 4.86 -0.92
C HIS A 43 4.45 5.92 -1.75
N ARG A 44 4.68 5.96 -3.07
CA ARG A 44 3.95 6.87 -3.96
C ARG A 44 2.49 6.50 -4.09
N ASP A 45 2.19 5.21 -4.19
CA ASP A 45 0.82 4.70 -4.27
C ASP A 45 0.02 5.06 -3.00
N ASP A 46 0.64 4.92 -1.83
CA ASP A 46 0.04 5.29 -0.54
C ASP A 46 -0.31 6.78 -0.50
N LEU A 47 0.60 7.66 -0.94
CA LEU A 47 0.34 9.11 -1.00
C LEU A 47 -0.80 9.47 -1.95
N ILE A 48 -0.90 8.79 -3.11
CA ILE A 48 -1.97 9.01 -4.08
C ILE A 48 -3.32 8.58 -3.50
N VAL A 49 -3.35 7.44 -2.80
CA VAL A 49 -4.56 6.94 -2.15
C VAL A 49 -5.01 7.91 -1.05
N GLU A 50 -4.10 8.39 -0.23
CA GLU A 50 -4.42 9.37 0.82
C GLU A 50 -4.93 10.69 0.26
N GLU A 51 -4.33 11.19 -0.82
CA GLU A 51 -4.79 12.43 -1.45
C GLU A 51 -6.17 12.28 -2.08
N ARG A 52 -6.45 11.13 -2.71
CA ARG A 52 -7.80 10.81 -3.22
C ARG A 52 -8.82 10.66 -2.10
N ARG A 53 -8.44 10.07 -0.97
CA ARG A 53 -9.30 9.99 0.22
C ARG A 53 -9.60 11.37 0.78
N ARG A 54 -8.60 12.24 0.84
CA ARG A 54 -8.78 13.63 1.29
C ARG A 54 -9.67 14.41 0.33
N SER A 55 -9.43 14.33 -0.99
CA SER A 55 -10.23 15.06 -1.97
C SER A 55 -11.67 14.56 -2.04
N SER A 56 -11.91 13.25 -1.95
CA SER A 56 -13.26 12.69 -1.88
C SER A 56 -13.99 13.02 -0.58
N ALA A 57 -13.27 13.14 0.55
CA ALA A 57 -13.86 13.63 1.81
C ALA A 57 -14.22 15.13 1.74
N LEU A 58 -13.49 15.92 0.97
CA LEU A 58 -13.79 17.35 0.73
C LEU A 58 -14.91 17.55 -0.30
N SER A 59 -15.04 16.67 -1.30
CA SER A 59 -16.10 16.76 -2.34
C SER A 59 -17.43 16.11 -1.94
N GLY A 60 -17.48 15.37 -0.83
CA GLY A 60 -18.69 14.70 -0.34
C GLY A 60 -19.74 15.63 0.28
N GLY A 61 -19.60 16.95 0.14
CA GLY A 61 -20.46 17.96 0.78
C GLY A 61 -21.24 18.90 -0.14
N GLU A 62 -21.07 18.85 -1.48
CA GLU A 62 -21.64 19.90 -2.35
C GLU A 62 -22.53 19.40 -3.52
N GLU A 63 -22.76 18.10 -3.71
CA GLU A 63 -23.61 17.61 -4.83
C GLU A 63 -25.09 17.35 -4.49
N ALA A 64 -25.63 17.90 -3.38
CA ALA A 64 -27.01 17.65 -2.98
C ALA A 64 -28.00 18.84 -3.04
N GLU A 65 -27.58 20.08 -3.32
CA GLU A 65 -28.51 21.22 -3.30
C GLU A 65 -28.91 21.79 -4.67
N ASP A 66 -28.13 21.65 -5.75
CA ASP A 66 -28.40 22.40 -7.00
C ASP A 66 -29.34 21.73 -8.03
N VAL A 67 -29.89 20.53 -7.76
CA VAL A 67 -30.77 19.85 -8.73
C VAL A 67 -32.27 20.14 -8.50
N VAL A 68 -32.66 20.72 -7.34
CA VAL A 68 -34.08 20.84 -6.98
C VAL A 68 -34.73 22.16 -7.43
N GLU A 69 -33.97 23.21 -7.79
CA GLU A 69 -34.57 24.51 -8.15
C GLU A 69 -34.99 24.67 -9.61
N LEU A 70 -34.55 23.80 -10.53
CA LEU A 70 -34.90 23.94 -11.96
C LEU A 70 -36.22 23.27 -12.37
N THR A 71 -36.84 22.45 -11.52
CA THR A 71 -38.12 21.79 -11.83
C THR A 71 -39.36 22.49 -11.24
N GLY A 72 -39.20 23.65 -10.58
CA GLY A 72 -40.30 24.37 -9.92
C GLY A 72 -40.89 25.57 -10.68
N ALA A 73 -40.38 25.93 -11.87
CA ALA A 73 -40.79 27.14 -12.59
C ALA A 73 -41.83 26.92 -13.71
N ALA A 74 -42.57 25.80 -13.69
CA ALA A 74 -43.60 25.52 -14.68
C ALA A 74 -44.83 24.85 -14.05
N GLU A 75 -45.63 25.62 -13.31
CA GLU A 75 -47.09 25.46 -13.21
C GLU A 75 -47.76 26.83 -13.05
#